data_AF-A0A9X3X3W4-F1
#
_entry.id   AF-A0A9X3X3W4-F1
#
_cell.length_a   1.000
_cell.length_b   1.000
_cell.length_c   1.000
_cell.angle_alpha   90.00
_cell.angle_beta   90.00
_cell.angle_gamma   90.00
#
_symmetry.space_group_name_H-M   'P 1'
#
loop_
_entity.id
_entity.type
_entity.pdbx_description
1 polymer ?
#
loop_
_entity_poly.entity_id
_entity_poly.type
_entity_poly.pdbx_seq_one_letter_code
_entity_poly.pdbx_strand_id
1 'polypeptide(L)'
;MKSIQIALVALIALFGVACGPPPKVLTRQTFLGGEKVYQERIQTRGEIDPATKQMLFDFSVQVCDATETGATNCKETKVLTNVIPQSIY
;
A
#
# COMPACT_ATOMS: atom_id res chain seq x y z
N MET A 1 -0.39 -44.40 -18.08
CA MET A 1 -0.76 -43.02 -18.50
C MET A 1 -1.72 -42.31 -17.53
N LYS A 2 -1.69 -42.60 -16.22
CA LYS A 2 -2.55 -41.95 -15.20
C LYS A 2 -1.78 -41.00 -14.27
N SER A 3 -0.46 -41.14 -14.22
CA SER A 3 0.44 -40.37 -13.35
C SER A 3 0.75 -38.96 -13.86
N ILE A 4 0.59 -38.70 -15.15
CA ILE A 4 0.90 -37.39 -15.77
C ILE A 4 -0.21 -36.35 -15.48
N GLN A 5 -1.46 -36.79 -15.34
CA GLN A 5 -2.59 -35.88 -15.06
C GLN A 5 -2.55 -35.30 -13.64
N ILE A 6 -2.01 -36.04 -12.66
CA ILE A 6 -1.95 -35.60 -11.26
C ILE A 6 -0.88 -34.50 -11.08
N ALA A 7 0.22 -34.59 -11.82
CA ALA A 7 1.30 -33.59 -11.76
C ALA A 7 0.87 -32.21 -12.29
N LEU A 8 -0.02 -32.17 -13.31
CA LEU A 8 -0.48 -30.92 -13.91
C LEU A 8 -1.43 -30.13 -12.98
N VAL A 9 -2.28 -30.83 -12.23
CA VAL A 9 -3.23 -30.21 -11.29
C VAL A 9 -2.52 -29.61 -10.07
N ALA A 10 -1.45 -30.27 -9.59
CA ALA A 10 -0.64 -29.74 -8.49
C ALA A 10 0.12 -28.46 -8.87
N LEU A 11 0.51 -28.29 -10.14
CA LEU A 11 1.22 -27.11 -10.60
C LEU A 11 0.32 -25.87 -10.66
N ILE A 12 -0.96 -26.03 -11.01
CA ILE A 12 -1.92 -24.92 -11.12
C ILE A 12 -2.30 -24.37 -9.73
N ALA A 13 -2.32 -25.21 -8.70
CA ALA A 13 -2.59 -24.80 -7.32
C ALA A 13 -1.51 -23.88 -6.73
N LEU A 14 -0.26 -23.95 -7.22
CA LEU A 14 0.85 -23.10 -6.76
C LEU A 14 0.79 -21.67 -7.34
N PHE A 15 0.11 -21.47 -8.46
CA PHE A 15 -0.06 -20.13 -9.06
C PHE A 15 -1.23 -19.34 -8.48
N GLY A 16 -2.12 -19.97 -7.71
CA GLY A 16 -3.36 -19.36 -7.22
C GLY A 16 -3.21 -18.45 -5.98
N VAL A 17 -2.07 -18.47 -5.30
CA VAL A 17 -1.91 -17.80 -3.99
C VAL A 17 -1.19 -16.45 -4.02
N ALA A 18 -0.79 -15.95 -5.20
CA ALA A 18 0.06 -14.75 -5.30
C ALA A 18 -0.68 -13.43 -5.60
N CYS A 19 -2.01 -13.45 -5.81
CA CYS A 19 -2.78 -12.23 -6.10
C CYS A 19 -3.80 -11.95 -4.99
N GLY A 20 -3.32 -11.57 -3.81
CA GLY A 20 -4.16 -10.81 -2.89
C GLY A 20 -4.52 -9.46 -3.52
N PRO A 21 -5.71 -8.90 -3.26
CA PRO A 21 -6.03 -7.54 -3.70
C PRO A 21 -4.94 -6.59 -3.20
N PRO A 22 -4.50 -5.61 -4.02
CA PRO A 22 -3.45 -4.69 -3.62
C PRO A 22 -3.85 -4.00 -2.31
N PRO A 23 -2.89 -3.73 -1.41
CA PRO A 23 -3.17 -3.08 -0.14
C PRO A 23 -3.88 -1.75 -0.42
N LYS A 24 -4.99 -1.49 0.28
CA LYS A 24 -5.71 -0.24 0.14
C LYS A 24 -4.86 0.88 0.72
N VAL A 25 -4.51 1.85 -0.12
CA VAL A 25 -3.77 3.05 0.27
C VAL A 25 -4.68 4.25 0.10
N LEU A 26 -5.00 4.93 1.19
CA LEU A 26 -5.65 6.23 1.13
C LEU A 26 -4.59 7.27 0.84
N THR A 27 -4.77 8.03 -0.24
CA THR A 27 -3.83 9.09 -0.62
C THR A 27 -4.56 10.42 -0.64
N ARG A 28 -4.06 11.39 0.13
CA ARG A 28 -4.49 12.78 0.07
C ARG A 28 -3.44 13.57 -0.68
N GLN A 29 -3.85 14.27 -1.72
CA GLN A 29 -2.96 15.07 -2.56
C GLN A 29 -3.18 16.56 -2.31
N THR A 30 -2.11 17.32 -2.23
CA THR A 30 -2.12 18.78 -2.10
C THR A 30 -1.11 19.36 -3.09
N PHE A 31 -1.56 20.21 -4.01
CA PHE A 31 -0.68 20.85 -4.97
C PHE A 31 0.09 21.98 -4.28
N LEU A 32 1.43 21.93 -4.36
CA LEU A 32 2.32 22.97 -3.82
C LEU A 32 2.68 24.03 -4.88
N GLY A 33 2.10 23.91 -6.08
CA GLY A 33 2.37 24.73 -7.25
C GLY A 33 2.06 23.96 -8.54
N GLY A 34 2.44 24.50 -9.70
CA GLY A 34 2.22 23.85 -11.01
C GLY A 34 3.08 22.61 -11.23
N GLU A 35 4.22 22.49 -10.54
CA GLU A 35 5.22 21.46 -10.80
C GLU A 35 5.35 20.43 -9.67
N LYS A 36 4.74 20.66 -8.51
CA LYS A 36 4.94 19.84 -7.30
C LYS A 36 3.62 19.48 -6.63
N VAL A 37 3.51 18.23 -6.21
CA VAL A 37 2.39 17.72 -5.42
C VAL A 37 2.92 17.05 -4.15
N TYR A 38 2.35 17.46 -3.03
CA TYR A 38 2.51 16.83 -1.73
C TYR A 38 1.47 15.72 -1.59
N GLN A 39 1.87 14.54 -1.16
CA GLN A 39 0.97 13.42 -0.96
C GLN A 39 1.16 12.80 0.42
N GLU A 40 0.05 12.69 1.14
CA GLU A 40 -0.07 11.96 2.40
C GLU A 40 -0.68 10.61 2.10
N ARG A 41 -0.04 9.53 2.52
CA ARG A 41 -0.44 8.15 2.25
C ARG A 41 -0.69 7.44 3.57
N ILE A 42 -1.84 6.81 3.70
CA ILE A 42 -2.19 5.94 4.83
C ILE A 42 -2.44 4.56 4.26
N GLN A 43 -1.67 3.57 4.73
CA GLN A 43 -1.78 2.19 4.31
C GLN A 43 -2.08 1.30 5.51
N THR A 44 -3.08 0.44 5.39
CA THR A 44 -3.36 -0.58 6.41
C THR A 44 -2.28 -1.66 6.39
N ARG A 45 -1.66 -1.99 7.53
CA ARG A 45 -0.74 -3.14 7.65
C ARG A 45 -1.47 -4.48 7.84
N GLY A 46 -2.72 -4.44 8.28
CA GLY A 46 -3.48 -5.63 8.68
C GLY A 46 -3.11 -6.12 10.08
N GLU A 47 -2.24 -5.41 10.80
CA GLU A 47 -1.92 -5.64 12.21
C GLU A 47 -2.92 -4.90 13.11
N ILE A 48 -3.24 -5.51 14.26
CA ILE A 48 -4.12 -4.94 15.28
C ILE A 48 -3.31 -4.76 16.55
N ASP A 49 -3.38 -3.57 17.14
CA ASP A 49 -2.80 -3.29 18.45
C ASP A 49 -3.47 -4.18 19.52
N PRO A 50 -2.71 -5.00 20.26
CA PRO A 50 -3.28 -5.92 21.24
C PRO A 50 -3.89 -5.21 22.45
N ALA A 51 -3.44 -4.01 22.80
CA ALA A 51 -3.89 -3.22 23.94
C ALA A 51 -5.14 -2.39 23.61
N THR A 52 -5.17 -1.74 22.44
CA THR A 52 -6.29 -0.85 22.05
C THR A 52 -7.32 -1.52 21.15
N LYS A 53 -7.00 -2.70 20.58
CA LYS A 53 -7.79 -3.41 19.56
C LYS A 53 -8.02 -2.59 18.29
N GLN A 54 -7.21 -1.55 18.06
CA GLN A 54 -7.29 -0.72 16.87
C GLN A 54 -6.39 -1.25 15.77
N MET A 55 -6.82 -1.04 14.52
CA MET A 55 -6.02 -1.38 13.35
C MET A 55 -4.82 -0.43 13.24
N LEU A 56 -3.66 -0.99 12.92
CA LEU A 56 -2.43 -0.24 12.73
C LEU A 56 -2.23 0.11 11.26
N PHE A 57 -1.70 1.31 11.05
CA PHE A 57 -1.47 1.87 9.73
C PHE A 57 -0.03 2.36 9.62
N ASP A 58 0.46 2.34 8.39
CA ASP A 58 1.66 3.08 8.01
C ASP A 58 1.21 4.39 7.39
N PHE A 59 1.83 5.48 7.84
CA PHE A 59 1.64 6.79 7.28
C PHE A 59 2.93 7.24 6.62
N SER A 60 2.85 7.65 5.37
CA SER A 60 3.99 8.25 4.70
C SER A 60 3.64 9.55 3.99
N VAL A 61 4.66 10.38 3.86
CA VAL A 61 4.58 11.66 3.19
C VAL A 61 5.61 11.70 2.09
N GLN A 62 5.15 12.02 0.88
CA GLN A 62 6.01 12.15 -0.28
C GLN A 62 5.73 13.44 -1.03
N VAL A 63 6.78 14.03 -1.60
CA VAL A 63 6.69 15.14 -2.54
C VAL A 63 7.04 14.60 -3.92
N CYS A 64 6.14 14.79 -4.87
CA CYS A 64 6.27 14.31 -6.24
C CYS A 64 6.27 15.49 -7.22
N ASP A 65 6.81 15.26 -8.39
CA ASP A 65 6.61 16.13 -9.55
C ASP A 65 5.17 15.96 -10.05
N ALA A 66 4.49 17.07 -10.31
CA ALA A 66 3.17 17.07 -10.93
C ALA A 66 3.33 17.05 -12.46
N THR A 67 2.63 16.12 -13.11
CA THR A 67 2.54 16.00 -14.57
C THR A 67 1.08 16.06 -14.99
N GLU A 68 0.85 16.21 -16.30
CA GLU A 68 -0.50 16.20 -16.88
C GLU A 68 -1.26 14.88 -16.59
N THR A 69 -0.54 13.79 -16.35
CA THR A 69 -1.09 12.46 -16.12
C THR A 69 -1.12 12.05 -14.64
N GLY A 70 -0.56 12.87 -13.73
CA GLY A 70 -0.56 12.59 -12.30
C GLY A 70 0.75 12.98 -11.61
N ALA A 71 1.18 12.16 -10.65
CA ALA A 71 2.37 12.41 -9.85
C ALA A 71 3.51 11.46 -10.23
N THR A 72 4.71 11.97 -10.44
CA THR A 72 5.92 11.20 -10.77
C THR A 72 7.11 11.60 -9.90
N ASN A 73 8.21 10.84 -9.93
CA ASN A 73 9.45 11.14 -9.19
C ASN A 73 9.23 11.45 -7.69
N CYS A 74 8.43 10.63 -7.01
CA CYS A 74 8.08 10.86 -5.61
C CYS A 74 9.27 10.61 -4.68
N LYS A 75 9.63 11.63 -3.89
CA LYS A 75 10.59 11.51 -2.80
C LYS A 75 9.87 11.36 -1.47
N GLU A 76 9.95 10.16 -0.90
CA GLU A 76 9.44 9.85 0.43
C GLU A 76 10.29 10.54 1.49
N THR A 77 9.64 11.25 2.41
CA THR A 77 10.33 12.13 3.36
C THR A 77 10.11 11.71 4.82
N LYS A 78 8.94 11.16 5.15
CA LYS A 78 8.64 10.67 6.51
C LYS A 78 7.75 9.45 6.42
N VAL A 79 8.08 8.44 7.22
CA VAL A 79 7.27 7.24 7.43
C VAL A 79 7.07 7.08 8.93
N LEU A 80 5.81 7.02 9.34
CA LEU A 80 5.43 6.55 10.67
C LEU A 80 4.84 5.16 10.48
N THR A 81 5.40 4.17 11.16
CA THR A 81 4.89 2.81 11.12
C THR A 81 4.08 2.53 12.39
N ASN A 82 3.10 1.64 12.28
CA ASN A 82 2.29 1.19 13.42
C ASN A 82 1.59 2.33 14.18
N VAL A 83 1.03 3.27 13.43
CA VAL A 83 0.29 4.39 14.00
C VAL A 83 -1.21 4.14 13.96
N ILE A 84 -1.89 4.64 14.99
CA ILE A 84 -3.35 4.76 15.00
C ILE A 84 -3.68 6.02 14.17
N PRO A 85 -4.62 5.99 13.21
CA PRO A 85 -4.84 7.13 12.32
C PRO A 85 -5.21 8.41 13.05
N GLN A 86 -5.91 8.28 14.18
CA GLN A 86 -6.32 9.40 15.04
C GLN A 86 -5.14 10.10 15.73
N SER A 87 -3.96 9.49 15.83
CA SER A 87 -2.79 10.14 16.43
C SER A 87 -1.98 10.98 15.43
N ILE A 88 -2.40 11.03 14.16
CA ILE A 88 -1.72 11.75 13.09
C ILE A 88 -2.37 13.13 12.84
N TYR A 89 -3.65 13.28 13.19
CA TYR A 89 -4.46 14.49 13.00
C TYR A 89 -4.82 15.16 14.32
#